data_AF-A0A7T4FPH4-F1
#
_entry.id   AF-A0A7T4FPH4-F1
#
_cell.length_a   1.000
_cell.length_b   1.000
_cell.length_c   1.000
_cell.angle_alpha   90.00
_cell.angle_beta   90.00
_cell.angle_gamma   90.00
#
_symmetry.space_group_name_H-M   'P 1'
#
loop_
_entity.id
_entity.type
_entity.pdbx_description
1 polymer ?
#
loop_
_entity_poly.entity_id
_entity_poly.type
_entity_poly.pdbx_seq_one_letter_code
_entity_poly.pdbx_strand_id
1 'polypeptide(L)'
;MMLKRVVMLIVLGLIFSSCDFIYYTRIAVHENMSRIERERDTKEARKKDGPFAVVVDEYKEGVKGVIEDILKRPINKKVQFEGITLIIPEGTRINPKLGNIVDEKTGYGITIMFSLKKRYYITKEINNKKYGFFYNEYDANISKIAQKIMKINDFKESK
;
A
#
# COMPACT_ATOMS: atom_id res chain seq x y z
N MET A 1 60.53 0.12 22.84
CA MET A 1 59.14 0.41 23.31
C MET A 1 58.33 1.29 22.34
N MET A 2 58.75 1.46 21.07
CA MET A 2 58.06 2.29 20.07
C MET A 2 57.25 1.47 19.05
N LEU A 3 57.73 0.27 18.69
CA LEU A 3 57.06 -0.60 17.70
C LEU A 3 55.65 -1.03 18.16
N LYS A 4 55.47 -1.33 19.45
CA LYS A 4 54.16 -1.65 20.03
C LYS A 4 53.16 -0.48 19.93
N ARG A 5 53.63 0.76 20.05
CA ARG A 5 52.77 1.96 19.93
C ARG A 5 52.38 2.22 18.47
N VAL A 6 53.30 2.02 17.53
CA VAL A 6 53.02 2.17 16.08
C VAL A 6 52.04 1.10 15.60
N VAL A 7 52.24 -0.16 15.98
CA VAL A 7 51.32 -1.26 15.62
C VAL A 7 49.93 -1.02 16.22
N MET A 8 49.86 -0.56 17.48
CA MET A 8 48.58 -0.21 18.11
C MET A 8 47.86 0.93 17.38
N LEU A 9 48.57 1.96 16.90
CA LEU A 9 47.99 3.05 16.13
C LEU A 9 47.51 2.61 14.75
N ILE A 10 48.20 1.69 14.08
CA ILE A 10 47.77 1.12 12.80
C ILE A 10 46.48 0.30 12.99
N VAL A 11 46.42 -0.54 14.02
CA VAL A 11 45.22 -1.33 14.35
C VAL A 11 44.05 -0.41 14.75
N LEU A 12 44.31 0.65 15.51
CA LEU A 12 43.30 1.62 15.90
C LEU A 12 42.77 2.40 14.67
N GLY A 13 43.65 2.78 13.74
CA GLY A 13 43.29 3.42 12.48
C GLY A 13 42.45 2.51 11.56
N LEU A 14 42.72 1.20 11.54
CA LEU A 14 41.92 0.21 10.80
C LEU A 14 40.51 0.04 11.38
N ILE A 15 40.36 0.11 12.70
CA ILE A 15 39.04 0.05 13.35
C ILE A 15 38.25 1.33 13.08
N PHE A 16 38.87 2.51 13.19
CA PHE A 16 38.18 3.78 12.94
C PHE A 16 37.83 4.02 11.47
N SER A 17 38.60 3.48 10.51
CA SER A 17 38.27 3.55 9.07
C SER A 17 37.16 2.57 8.63
N SER A 18 36.84 1.55 9.45
CA SER A 18 35.75 0.60 9.18
C SER A 18 34.35 1.13 9.51
N CYS A 19 34.24 2.18 10.33
CA CYS A 19 32.95 2.80 10.67
C CYS A 19 32.33 3.56 9.49
N ASP A 20 33.14 4.22 8.67
CA ASP A 20 32.63 4.95 7.49
C ASP A 20 32.20 3.98 6.38
N PHE A 21 32.97 2.92 6.15
CA PHE A 21 32.70 1.96 5.07
C PHE A 21 31.40 1.16 5.28
N ILE A 22 31.08 0.79 6.53
CA ILE A 22 29.82 0.10 6.86
C ILE A 22 28.62 1.06 6.74
N TYR A 23 28.80 2.33 7.06
CA TYR A 23 27.75 3.35 6.99
C TYR A 23 27.34 3.65 5.54
N TYR A 24 28.30 3.91 4.64
CA TYR A 24 28.01 4.12 3.22
C TYR A 24 27.42 2.88 2.55
N THR A 25 27.93 1.68 2.87
CA THR A 25 27.37 0.43 2.33
C THR A 25 25.94 0.19 2.81
N ARG A 26 25.62 0.46 4.08
CA ARG A 26 24.24 0.36 4.61
C ARG A 26 23.29 1.35 3.94
N ILE A 27 23.69 2.60 3.74
CA ILE A 27 22.86 3.62 3.08
C ILE A 27 22.60 3.23 1.62
N ALA A 28 23.64 2.86 0.87
CA ALA A 28 23.50 2.45 -0.54
C ALA A 28 22.66 1.17 -0.70
N VAL A 29 22.78 0.20 0.21
CA VAL A 29 21.94 -1.00 0.23
C VAL A 29 20.49 -0.67 0.63
N HIS A 30 20.28 0.22 1.61
CA HIS A 30 18.94 0.60 2.08
C HIS A 30 18.18 1.44 1.04
N GLU A 31 18.84 2.37 0.34
CA GLU A 31 18.24 3.14 -0.75
C GLU A 31 17.92 2.26 -1.96
N ASN A 32 18.82 1.33 -2.32
CA ASN A 32 18.54 0.36 -3.37
C ASN A 32 17.40 -0.59 -2.99
N MET A 33 17.35 -1.06 -1.74
CA MET A 33 16.24 -1.88 -1.25
C MET A 33 14.92 -1.09 -1.28
N SER A 34 14.91 0.15 -0.78
CA SER A 34 13.73 1.03 -0.80
C SER A 34 13.26 1.33 -2.23
N ARG A 35 14.19 1.48 -3.19
CA ARG A 35 13.88 1.68 -4.60
C ARG A 35 13.31 0.41 -5.22
N ILE A 36 13.94 -0.75 -5.01
CA ILE A 36 13.46 -2.06 -5.47
C ILE A 36 12.08 -2.36 -4.86
N GLU A 37 11.85 -2.03 -3.60
CA GLU A 37 10.56 -2.15 -2.93
C GLU A 37 9.52 -1.22 -3.53
N ARG A 38 9.84 0.05 -3.80
CA ARG A 38 8.91 0.98 -4.48
C ARG A 38 8.61 0.56 -5.92
N GLU A 39 9.62 0.10 -6.65
CA GLU A 39 9.46 -0.41 -8.01
C GLU A 39 8.62 -1.70 -8.02
N ARG A 40 8.85 -2.59 -7.05
CA ARG A 40 8.05 -3.79 -6.82
C ARG A 40 6.63 -3.41 -6.42
N ASP A 41 6.43 -2.51 -5.47
CA ASP A 41 5.11 -2.02 -5.05
C ASP A 41 4.37 -1.38 -6.22
N THR A 42 5.07 -0.64 -7.08
CA THR A 42 4.50 -0.07 -8.30
C THR A 42 4.11 -1.15 -9.30
N LYS A 43 4.96 -2.17 -9.50
CA LYS A 43 4.68 -3.29 -10.39
C LYS A 43 3.54 -4.17 -9.88
N GLU A 44 3.53 -4.48 -8.59
CA GLU A 44 2.46 -5.22 -7.92
C GLU A 44 1.15 -4.45 -7.99
N ALA A 45 1.18 -3.13 -7.78
CA ALA A 45 -0.03 -2.33 -7.82
C ALA A 45 -0.62 -2.19 -9.23
N ARG A 46 0.17 -2.41 -10.29
CA ARG A 46 -0.26 -2.46 -11.69
C ARG A 46 -0.64 -3.85 -12.19
N LYS A 47 -0.54 -4.89 -11.36
CA LYS A 47 -1.08 -6.22 -11.73
C LYS A 47 -2.59 -6.14 -11.91
N LYS A 48 -3.14 -7.15 -12.60
CA LYS A 48 -4.57 -7.26 -12.88
C LYS A 48 -5.46 -7.05 -11.65
N ASP A 49 -5.07 -7.60 -10.50
CA ASP A 49 -5.80 -7.50 -9.22
C ASP A 49 -5.31 -6.36 -8.32
N GLY A 50 -4.40 -5.52 -8.82
CA GLY A 50 -3.86 -4.37 -8.12
C GLY A 50 -4.74 -3.13 -8.27
N PRO A 51 -4.58 -2.13 -7.38
CA PRO A 51 -5.40 -0.92 -7.40
C PRO A 51 -5.19 -0.06 -8.65
N PHE A 52 -4.03 -0.14 -9.29
CA PHE A 52 -3.72 0.64 -10.50
C PHE A 52 -3.82 -0.21 -11.77
N ALA A 53 -4.58 -1.31 -11.77
CA ALA A 53 -4.82 -2.09 -12.97
C ALA A 53 -5.36 -1.23 -14.14
N VAL A 54 -6.15 -0.19 -13.83
CA VAL A 54 -6.74 0.73 -14.83
C VAL A 54 -5.71 1.49 -15.69
N VAL A 55 -4.47 1.67 -15.21
CA VAL A 55 -3.42 2.39 -15.96
C VAL A 55 -2.63 1.48 -16.90
N VAL A 56 -2.91 0.17 -16.87
CA VAL A 56 -2.32 -0.82 -17.78
C VAL A 56 -3.26 -0.99 -18.97
N ASP A 57 -2.76 -0.72 -20.18
CA ASP A 57 -3.58 -0.69 -21.40
C ASP A 57 -4.36 -2.00 -21.63
N GLU A 58 -3.75 -3.15 -21.32
CA GLU A 58 -4.39 -4.48 -21.42
C GLU A 58 -5.64 -4.60 -20.53
N TYR A 59 -5.64 -3.98 -19.35
CA TYR A 59 -6.70 -4.14 -18.34
C TYR A 59 -7.67 -2.96 -18.31
N LYS A 60 -7.25 -1.80 -18.81
CA LYS A 60 -7.93 -0.51 -18.69
C LYS A 60 -9.44 -0.57 -18.96
N GLU A 61 -9.83 -1.08 -20.12
CA GLU A 61 -11.25 -1.14 -20.50
C GLU A 61 -12.03 -2.18 -19.67
N GLY A 62 -11.40 -3.30 -19.33
CA GLY A 62 -11.99 -4.29 -18.42
C GLY A 62 -12.23 -3.73 -17.01
N VAL A 63 -11.26 -2.97 -16.49
CA VAL A 63 -11.37 -2.32 -15.17
C VAL A 63 -12.44 -1.24 -15.17
N LYS A 64 -12.55 -0.42 -16.23
CA LYS A 64 -13.65 0.56 -16.37
C LYS A 64 -15.02 -0.12 -16.37
N GLY A 65 -15.19 -1.19 -17.14
CA GLY A 65 -16.43 -1.96 -17.16
C GLY A 65 -16.79 -2.55 -15.78
N VAL A 66 -15.79 -3.02 -15.04
CA VAL A 66 -15.96 -3.48 -13.65
C VAL A 66 -16.37 -2.34 -12.72
N ILE A 67 -15.77 -1.16 -12.83
CA ILE A 67 -16.15 0.01 -12.02
C ILE A 67 -17.62 0.39 -12.26
N GLU A 68 -18.05 0.43 -13.52
CA GLU A 68 -19.44 0.73 -13.88
C GLU A 68 -20.42 -0.33 -13.38
N ASP A 69 -20.03 -1.60 -13.41
CA ASP A 69 -20.85 -2.69 -12.88
C ASP A 69 -20.95 -2.60 -11.35
N ILE A 70 -19.82 -2.44 -10.64
CA ILE A 70 -19.75 -2.28 -9.18
C ILE A 70 -20.60 -1.09 -8.71
N LEU A 71 -20.64 0.01 -9.47
CA LEU A 71 -21.45 1.19 -9.15
C LEU A 71 -22.94 0.87 -8.96
N LYS A 72 -23.43 -0.17 -9.64
CA LYS A 72 -24.83 -0.64 -9.63
C LYS A 72 -25.09 -1.72 -8.58
N ARG A 73 -24.05 -2.31 -7.99
CA ARG A 73 -24.17 -3.41 -7.02
C ARG A 73 -24.59 -2.90 -5.63
N PRO A 74 -25.30 -3.74 -4.84
CA PRO A 74 -25.50 -3.45 -3.44
C PRO A 74 -24.16 -3.48 -2.67
N ILE A 75 -24.06 -2.62 -1.65
CA ILE A 75 -22.89 -2.49 -0.77
C ILE A 75 -23.26 -3.01 0.60
N ASN A 76 -23.28 -4.34 0.74
CA ASN A 76 -23.73 -5.06 1.94
C ASN A 76 -22.89 -6.32 2.23
N LYS A 77 -21.86 -6.62 1.42
CA LYS A 77 -20.98 -7.77 1.65
C LYS A 77 -20.06 -7.51 2.83
N LYS A 78 -20.12 -8.35 3.86
CA LYS A 78 -19.24 -8.27 5.03
C LYS A 78 -17.95 -9.07 4.80
N VAL A 79 -16.80 -8.43 5.03
CA VAL A 79 -15.46 -9.03 4.88
C VAL A 79 -14.60 -8.72 6.10
N GLN A 80 -13.85 -9.70 6.59
CA GLN A 80 -12.86 -9.48 7.65
C GLN A 80 -11.61 -8.85 7.07
N PHE A 81 -11.13 -7.77 7.70
CA PHE A 81 -9.89 -7.10 7.37
C PHE A 81 -9.19 -6.71 8.66
N GLU A 82 -8.02 -7.31 8.92
CA GLU A 82 -7.13 -6.84 9.98
C GLU A 82 -7.76 -6.75 11.39
N GLY A 83 -8.76 -7.60 11.67
CA GLY A 83 -9.46 -7.65 12.95
C GLY A 83 -10.75 -6.81 13.03
N ILE A 84 -11.18 -6.20 11.92
CA ILE A 84 -12.46 -5.51 11.81
C ILE A 84 -13.30 -6.10 10.68
N THR A 85 -14.62 -5.90 10.76
CA THR A 85 -15.53 -6.21 9.66
C THR A 85 -15.76 -4.97 8.82
N LEU A 86 -15.49 -5.07 7.52
CA LEU A 86 -15.78 -4.04 6.52
C LEU A 86 -16.96 -4.47 5.65
N ILE A 87 -17.74 -3.49 5.20
CA ILE A 87 -18.83 -3.69 4.24
C ILE A 87 -18.40 -3.15 2.89
N ILE A 88 -18.41 -4.00 1.86
CA ILE A 88 -17.96 -3.71 0.49
C ILE A 88 -19.04 -4.13 -0.53
N PRO A 89 -18.89 -3.76 -1.82
CA PRO A 89 -19.83 -4.20 -2.86
C PRO A 89 -19.90 -5.72 -3.01
N GLU A 90 -21.08 -6.24 -3.33
CA GLU A 90 -21.25 -7.68 -3.62
C GLU A 90 -20.39 -8.15 -4.79
N GLY A 91 -20.00 -9.43 -4.76
CA GLY A 91 -19.12 -10.02 -5.77
C GLY A 91 -17.71 -9.42 -5.81
N THR A 92 -17.26 -8.79 -4.72
CA THR A 92 -15.89 -8.26 -4.60
C THR A 92 -15.19 -8.81 -3.36
N ARG A 93 -13.85 -8.77 -3.36
CA ARG A 93 -13.01 -9.16 -2.22
C ARG A 93 -11.96 -8.08 -1.93
N ILE A 94 -11.35 -8.12 -0.76
CA ILE A 94 -10.17 -7.31 -0.44
C ILE A 94 -8.91 -8.08 -0.85
N ASN A 95 -8.01 -7.42 -1.56
CA ASN A 95 -6.68 -7.93 -1.85
C ASN A 95 -5.89 -8.04 -0.53
N PRO A 96 -5.46 -9.24 -0.09
CA PRO A 96 -4.79 -9.39 1.20
C PRO A 96 -3.41 -8.70 1.25
N LYS A 97 -2.78 -8.48 0.10
CA LYS A 97 -1.44 -7.87 0.00
C LYS A 97 -1.52 -6.34 -0.09
N LEU A 98 -2.45 -5.83 -0.89
CA LEU A 98 -2.52 -4.41 -1.25
C LEU A 98 -3.71 -3.68 -0.63
N GLY A 99 -4.68 -4.42 -0.07
CA GLY A 99 -5.87 -3.87 0.60
C GLY A 99 -6.91 -3.28 -0.36
N ASN A 100 -6.70 -3.34 -1.67
CA ASN A 100 -7.65 -2.83 -2.66
C ASN A 100 -8.83 -3.78 -2.91
N ILE A 101 -9.95 -3.23 -3.37
CA ILE A 101 -11.09 -4.02 -3.82
C ILE A 101 -10.75 -4.68 -5.16
N VAL A 102 -11.14 -5.95 -5.28
CA VAL A 102 -10.99 -6.77 -6.48
C VAL A 102 -12.33 -7.41 -6.81
N ASP A 103 -12.74 -7.31 -8.07
CA ASP A 103 -13.91 -8.03 -8.56
C ASP A 103 -13.64 -9.53 -8.63
N GLU A 104 -14.50 -10.33 -8.00
CA GLU A 104 -14.29 -11.79 -7.90
C GLU A 104 -14.50 -12.50 -9.23
N LYS A 105 -15.35 -11.98 -10.10
CA LYS A 105 -15.66 -12.59 -11.40
C LYS A 105 -14.52 -12.43 -12.40
N THR A 106 -13.96 -11.23 -12.50
CA THR A 106 -12.97 -10.88 -13.52
C THR A 106 -11.54 -10.89 -13.00
N GLY A 107 -11.35 -10.74 -11.69
CA GLY A 107 -10.07 -10.56 -11.04
C GLY A 107 -9.48 -9.15 -11.17
N TYR A 108 -10.25 -8.17 -11.69
CA TYR A 108 -9.77 -6.79 -11.83
C TYR A 108 -9.80 -6.03 -10.50
N GLY A 109 -8.68 -5.40 -10.16
CA GLY A 109 -8.56 -4.50 -9.03
C GLY A 109 -9.00 -3.07 -9.38
N ILE A 110 -9.60 -2.38 -8.41
CA ILE A 110 -9.98 -0.97 -8.53
C ILE A 110 -9.26 -0.10 -7.49
N THR A 111 -9.12 1.19 -7.77
CA THR A 111 -8.45 2.17 -6.89
C THR A 111 -9.34 2.56 -5.70
N ILE A 112 -9.73 1.59 -4.88
CA ILE A 112 -10.37 1.77 -3.56
C ILE A 112 -9.69 0.78 -2.62
N MET A 113 -8.98 1.26 -1.60
CA MET A 113 -8.14 0.42 -0.73
C MET A 113 -8.23 0.78 0.75
N PHE A 114 -8.06 -0.26 1.57
CA PHE A 114 -7.96 -0.19 3.02
C PHE A 114 -6.53 -0.49 3.45
N SER A 115 -6.08 0.11 4.55
CA SER A 115 -4.72 -0.09 5.02
C SER A 115 -4.58 0.16 6.52
N LEU A 116 -3.50 -0.33 7.11
CA LEU A 116 -3.06 0.03 8.46
C LEU A 116 -1.95 1.09 8.45
N LYS A 117 -1.52 1.55 7.26
CA LYS A 117 -0.44 2.54 7.18
C LYS A 117 -0.96 3.88 7.70
N LYS A 118 -0.14 4.57 8.49
CA LYS A 118 -0.48 5.83 9.17
C LYS A 118 -0.60 7.07 8.25
N ARG A 119 -0.53 6.90 6.92
CA ARG A 119 -0.33 7.99 5.94
C ARG A 119 -1.62 8.48 5.25
N TYR A 120 -2.78 7.94 5.61
CA TYR A 120 -4.03 8.29 4.94
C TYR A 120 -4.75 9.43 5.66
N TYR A 121 -5.33 10.34 4.87
CA TYR A 121 -6.17 11.43 5.34
C TYR A 121 -7.56 10.94 5.77
N ILE A 122 -8.08 9.89 5.13
CA ILE A 122 -9.37 9.29 5.51
C ILE A 122 -9.10 8.08 6.39
N THR A 123 -9.64 8.11 7.60
CA THR A 123 -9.26 7.17 8.65
C THR A 123 -10.42 6.77 9.54
N LYS A 124 -10.26 5.62 10.20
CA LYS A 124 -11.13 5.12 11.26
C LYS A 124 -10.25 4.53 12.35
N GLU A 125 -10.55 4.82 13.61
CA GLU A 125 -9.83 4.25 14.75
C GLU A 125 -10.74 3.30 15.51
N ILE A 126 -10.25 2.08 15.75
CA ILE A 126 -10.91 1.05 16.54
C ILE A 126 -9.84 0.40 17.41
N ASN A 127 -10.04 0.33 18.73
CA ASN A 127 -9.12 -0.33 19.68
C ASN A 127 -7.66 0.14 19.53
N ASN A 128 -7.44 1.46 19.47
CA ASN A 128 -6.13 2.11 19.26
C ASN A 128 -5.41 1.72 17.94
N LYS A 129 -6.12 1.06 17.02
CA LYS A 129 -5.64 0.71 15.68
C LYS A 129 -6.26 1.67 14.67
N LYS A 130 -5.41 2.39 13.95
CA LYS A 130 -5.81 3.35 12.92
C LYS A 130 -5.84 2.67 11.55
N TYR A 131 -7.03 2.62 10.97
CA TYR A 131 -7.29 2.14 9.63
C TYR A 131 -7.35 3.32 8.67
N GLY A 132 -6.71 3.21 7.52
CA GLY A 132 -6.74 4.17 6.44
C GLY A 132 -7.60 3.70 5.28
N PHE A 133 -8.15 4.66 4.56
CA PHE A 133 -8.94 4.45 3.35
C PHE A 133 -8.43 5.39 2.25
N PHE A 134 -8.27 4.87 1.04
CA PHE A 134 -7.80 5.64 -0.10
C PHE A 134 -8.57 5.28 -1.36
N TYR A 135 -8.81 6.28 -2.18
CA TYR A 135 -9.39 6.13 -3.51
C TYR A 135 -8.90 7.23 -4.45
N ASN A 136 -9.10 7.04 -5.75
CA ASN A 136 -8.84 8.08 -6.74
C ASN A 136 -10.02 9.08 -6.79
N GLU A 137 -9.85 10.25 -6.18
CA GLU A 137 -10.90 11.28 -6.13
C GLU A 137 -11.25 11.88 -7.51
N TYR A 138 -10.30 11.85 -8.46
CA TYR A 138 -10.46 12.38 -9.81
C TYR A 138 -11.33 11.49 -10.72
N ASP A 139 -11.55 10.23 -10.35
CA ASP A 139 -12.45 9.34 -11.06
C ASP A 139 -13.85 9.41 -10.42
N ALA A 140 -14.82 9.97 -11.15
CA ALA A 140 -16.16 10.21 -10.63
C ALA A 140 -16.91 8.93 -10.21
N ASN A 141 -16.67 7.80 -10.89
CA ASN A 141 -17.34 6.55 -10.56
C ASN A 141 -16.70 5.91 -9.33
N ILE A 142 -15.36 5.92 -9.25
CA ILE A 142 -14.63 5.50 -8.06
C ILE A 142 -15.04 6.34 -6.84
N SER A 143 -15.08 7.67 -6.97
CA SER A 143 -15.50 8.57 -5.90
C SER A 143 -16.90 8.27 -5.38
N LYS A 144 -17.88 8.01 -6.26
CA LYS A 144 -19.25 7.62 -5.86
C LYS A 144 -19.27 6.32 -5.08
N ILE A 145 -18.54 5.30 -5.51
CA ILE A 145 -18.45 4.01 -4.82
C ILE A 145 -17.77 4.20 -3.46
N ALA A 146 -16.63 4.90 -3.46
CA ALA A 146 -15.81 5.14 -2.28
C ALA A 146 -16.58 5.90 -1.20
N GLN A 147 -17.31 6.96 -1.54
CA GLN A 147 -18.13 7.72 -0.57
C GLN A 147 -19.21 6.86 0.09
N LYS A 148 -19.88 5.97 -0.67
CA LYS A 148 -20.86 5.03 -0.10
C LYS A 148 -20.20 4.07 0.89
N ILE A 149 -19.05 3.50 0.52
CA ILE A 149 -18.27 2.59 1.37
C ILE A 149 -17.77 3.32 2.63
N MET A 150 -17.21 4.53 2.49
CA MET A 150 -16.75 5.34 3.60
C MET A 150 -17.85 5.60 4.62
N LYS A 151 -19.03 6.03 4.14
CA LYS A 151 -20.18 6.33 4.99
C LYS A 151 -20.66 5.10 5.73
N ILE A 152 -20.83 3.97 5.04
CA ILE A 152 -21.29 2.71 5.65
C ILE A 152 -20.31 2.17 6.69
N ASN A 153 -19.01 2.41 6.50
CA ASN A 153 -17.96 1.90 7.38
C ASN A 153 -17.45 2.93 8.39
N ASP A 154 -18.06 4.11 8.51
CA ASP A 154 -17.67 5.20 9.43
C ASP A 154 -16.23 5.70 9.26
N PHE A 155 -15.70 5.69 8.03
CA PHE A 155 -14.42 6.36 7.74
C PHE A 155 -14.64 7.87 7.62
N LYS A 156 -13.74 8.65 8.22
CA LYS A 156 -13.83 10.12 8.26
C LYS A 156 -12.52 10.74 7.82
N GLU A 157 -12.61 11.88 7.17
CA GLU A 157 -11.45 12.74 6.94
C GLU A 157 -10.87 13.16 8.30
N SER A 158 -9.55 13.05 8.44
CA SER A 158 -8.83 13.51 9.62
C SER A 158 -8.95 15.03 9.70
N LYS A 159 -9.36 15.52 10.86
CA LYS A 159 -9.33 16.95 11.21
C LYS A 159 -7.90 17.45 11.35
#